data_AF-R8BUW6-F1
#
_entry.id   AF-R8BUW6-F1
#
_cell.length_a   1.000
_cell.length_b   1.000
_cell.length_c   1.000
_cell.angle_alpha   90.00
_cell.angle_beta   90.00
_cell.angle_gamma   90.00
#
_symmetry.space_group_name_H-M   'P 1'
#
loop_
_entity.id
_entity.type
_entity.pdbx_description
1 polymer ?
#
loop_
_entity_poly.entity_id
_entity_poly.type
_entity_poly.pdbx_seq_one_letter_code
_entity_poly.pdbx_strand_id
1 'polypeptide(L)'
;MLDGQPFVPRQPMGQMMSAPPEGGSYPTLEAVHKAVLQYCTSVGYAIVIGRSKKTVPGLKKVLFVCDRAGKPPRRVSPEMRKRKTSSRKCDCQFGFFAIEQRTQWTVRYRPDPIHLQHNHGPSESPLLHPAARKLDSKMVAAVKALKENGVGVSQTLEILQNENPHVPLLPRDIYNARAAINRNPTKVNAALAEDRPAIYSKPHPTAEERIRADLRREIAKAREELDKVKEDSQKKIDELEEKLREKDKIIEKFEMFIDICNQRVMVQRERLASDGNEANGGAGNSNP
;
A
#
# COMPACT_ATOMS: atom_id res chain seq x y z
N MET A 1 -35.45 -23.36 -2.71
CA MET A 1 -34.41 -24.33 -3.10
C MET A 1 -33.99 -23.95 -4.51
N LEU A 2 -32.69 -23.72 -4.78
CA LEU A 2 -32.22 -23.36 -6.11
C LEU A 2 -31.87 -24.64 -6.85
N ASP A 3 -32.86 -25.20 -7.53
CA ASP A 3 -32.73 -26.42 -8.32
C ASP A 3 -31.74 -26.19 -9.47
N GLY A 4 -30.71 -27.05 -9.55
CA GLY A 4 -29.80 -27.12 -10.70
C GLY A 4 -28.38 -26.60 -10.51
N GLN A 5 -27.89 -26.38 -9.28
CA GLN A 5 -26.45 -26.23 -9.05
C GLN A 5 -25.85 -27.56 -8.54
N PRO A 6 -24.79 -28.12 -9.15
CA PRO A 6 -24.13 -29.36 -8.73
C PRO A 6 -23.33 -29.22 -7.42
N PHE A 7 -23.55 -28.14 -6.68
CA PHE A 7 -22.91 -27.92 -5.39
C PHE A 7 -23.48 -28.91 -4.37
N VAL A 8 -22.60 -29.70 -3.77
CA VAL A 8 -22.94 -30.61 -2.68
C VAL A 8 -22.61 -29.92 -1.35
N PRO A 9 -23.63 -29.45 -0.59
CA PRO A 9 -23.40 -28.86 0.72
C PRO A 9 -22.75 -29.89 1.63
N ARG A 10 -21.74 -29.44 2.39
CA ARG A 10 -21.13 -30.30 3.41
C ARG A 10 -22.03 -30.40 4.64
N GLN A 11 -21.98 -31.53 5.31
CA GLN A 11 -22.52 -31.63 6.67
C GLN A 11 -21.77 -30.67 7.60
N PRO A 12 -22.46 -30.05 8.57
CA PRO A 12 -21.84 -29.13 9.52
C PRO A 12 -20.79 -29.87 10.33
N MET A 13 -19.55 -29.36 10.33
CA MET A 13 -18.41 -29.98 11.05
C MET A 13 -18.38 -29.63 12.54
N GLY A 14 -19.37 -28.87 13.02
CA GLY A 14 -19.47 -28.42 14.41
C GLY A 14 -20.78 -27.67 14.65
N GLN A 15 -20.87 -27.02 15.82
CA GLN A 15 -22.03 -26.21 16.16
C GLN A 15 -22.16 -25.00 15.21
N MET A 16 -23.37 -24.61 14.85
CA MET A 16 -23.60 -23.44 14.01
C MET A 16 -22.93 -22.20 14.62
N MET A 17 -22.30 -21.39 13.76
CA MET A 17 -21.57 -20.17 14.16
C MET A 17 -20.42 -20.38 15.16
N SER A 18 -19.93 -21.61 15.34
CA SER A 18 -18.80 -21.90 16.23
C SER A 18 -17.45 -21.63 15.57
N ALA A 19 -16.44 -21.37 16.40
CA ALA A 19 -15.07 -21.26 15.94
C ALA A 19 -14.50 -22.63 15.52
N PRO A 20 -13.63 -22.68 14.50
CA PRO A 20 -12.91 -23.90 14.15
C PRO A 20 -12.07 -24.38 15.35
N PRO A 21 -11.92 -25.69 15.57
CA PRO A 21 -11.16 -26.22 16.71
C PRO A 21 -9.76 -25.60 16.83
N GLU A 22 -9.35 -25.30 18.06
CA GLU A 22 -7.99 -24.81 18.32
C GLU A 22 -6.96 -25.92 18.03
N GLY A 23 -5.79 -25.52 17.54
CA GLY A 23 -4.68 -26.42 17.23
C GLY A 23 -4.64 -26.81 15.75
N GLY A 24 -4.50 -28.11 15.51
CA GLY A 24 -4.21 -28.66 14.19
C GLY A 24 -2.75 -28.46 13.76
N SER A 25 -2.33 -29.23 12.77
CA SER A 25 -1.02 -29.15 12.14
C SER A 25 -1.20 -29.02 10.64
N TYR A 26 -0.76 -27.90 10.07
CA TYR A 26 -0.91 -27.62 8.65
C TYR A 26 0.43 -27.23 8.03
N PRO A 27 0.78 -27.74 6.85
CA PRO A 27 2.09 -27.51 6.24
C PRO A 27 2.27 -26.10 5.66
N THR A 28 1.19 -25.44 5.25
CA THR A 28 1.21 -24.12 4.60
C THR A 28 0.07 -23.24 5.11
N LEU A 29 0.18 -21.93 4.88
CA LEU A 29 -0.91 -20.99 5.15
C LEU A 29 -2.16 -21.32 4.31
N GLU A 30 -1.97 -21.77 3.06
CA GLU A 30 -3.06 -22.17 2.17
C GLU A 30 -3.80 -23.40 2.72
N ALA A 31 -3.06 -24.38 3.27
CA ALA A 31 -3.65 -25.55 3.92
C ALA A 31 -4.49 -25.18 5.16
N VAL A 32 -3.99 -24.29 6.04
CA VAL A 32 -4.79 -23.78 7.16
C VAL A 32 -6.04 -23.07 6.65
N HIS A 33 -5.87 -22.16 5.69
CA HIS A 33 -6.97 -21.38 5.16
C HIS A 33 -8.05 -22.28 4.54
N LYS A 34 -7.65 -23.29 3.77
CA LYS A 34 -8.58 -24.26 3.15
C LYS A 34 -9.34 -25.07 4.21
N ALA A 35 -8.62 -25.64 5.18
CA ALA A 35 -9.23 -26.46 6.23
C ALA A 35 -10.21 -25.63 7.09
N VAL A 36 -9.81 -24.42 7.46
CA VAL A 36 -10.63 -23.56 8.30
C VAL A 36 -11.79 -22.96 7.52
N LEU A 37 -11.60 -22.52 6.27
CA LEU A 37 -12.69 -22.04 5.43
C LEU A 37 -13.72 -23.14 5.18
N GLN A 38 -13.29 -24.40 5.01
CA GLN A 38 -14.17 -25.54 4.91
C GLN A 38 -15.00 -25.72 6.19
N TYR A 39 -14.38 -25.65 7.37
CA TYR A 39 -15.10 -25.69 8.64
C TYR A 39 -16.13 -24.56 8.73
N CYS A 40 -15.69 -23.31 8.57
CA CYS A 40 -16.53 -22.12 8.71
C CYS A 40 -17.75 -22.15 7.79
N THR A 41 -17.55 -22.52 6.51
CA THR A 41 -18.64 -22.58 5.53
C THR A 41 -19.65 -23.68 5.83
N SER A 42 -19.22 -24.77 6.49
CA SER A 42 -20.13 -25.81 6.96
C SER A 42 -20.99 -25.38 8.16
N VAL A 43 -20.51 -24.44 8.98
CA VAL A 43 -21.22 -23.93 10.18
C VAL A 43 -21.91 -22.57 9.95
N GLY A 44 -22.00 -22.12 8.69
CA GLY A 44 -22.84 -20.99 8.29
C GLY A 44 -22.16 -19.63 8.18
N TYR A 45 -20.83 -19.54 8.17
CA TYR A 45 -20.12 -18.27 7.91
C TYR A 45 -18.88 -18.48 7.05
N ALA A 46 -18.20 -17.39 6.68
CA ALA A 46 -16.92 -17.49 5.98
C ALA A 46 -15.88 -16.59 6.65
N ILE A 47 -14.62 -16.91 6.37
CA ILE A 47 -13.47 -16.18 6.89
C ILE A 47 -12.67 -15.54 5.76
N VAL A 48 -11.95 -14.48 6.09
CA VAL A 48 -10.97 -13.82 5.24
C VAL A 48 -9.72 -13.51 6.05
N ILE A 49 -8.59 -13.34 5.35
CA ILE A 49 -7.37 -12.83 5.98
C ILE A 49 -7.56 -11.35 6.27
N GLY A 50 -7.54 -10.98 7.54
CA GLY A 50 -7.66 -9.59 8.00
C GLY A 50 -6.32 -8.86 7.96
N ARG A 51 -5.40 -9.27 8.84
CA ARG A 51 -4.03 -8.71 8.91
C ARG A 51 -3.01 -9.80 9.14
N SER A 52 -1.79 -9.60 8.67
CA SER A 52 -0.66 -10.47 8.98
C SER A 52 0.47 -9.65 9.60
N LYS A 53 1.21 -10.27 10.53
CA LYS A 53 2.39 -9.68 11.16
C LYS A 53 3.51 -10.70 11.15
N LYS A 54 4.73 -10.27 10.86
CA LYS A 54 5.93 -11.08 11.12
C LYS A 54 6.32 -10.91 12.58
N THR A 55 6.46 -12.00 13.31
CA THR A 55 7.03 -12.02 14.66
C THR A 55 8.54 -12.16 14.55
N VAL A 56 9.28 -11.83 15.61
CA VAL A 56 10.68 -12.23 15.76
C VAL A 56 10.63 -13.70 16.18
N PRO A 57 11.23 -14.68 15.47
CA PRO A 57 12.41 -14.65 14.59
C PRO A 57 12.13 -14.72 13.06
N GLY A 58 11.03 -14.13 12.57
CA GLY A 58 10.66 -14.08 11.15
C GLY A 58 9.40 -14.88 10.78
N LEU A 59 8.85 -15.64 11.74
CA LEU A 59 7.61 -16.41 11.60
C LEU A 59 6.40 -15.48 11.40
N LYS A 60 5.35 -15.96 10.73
CA LYS A 60 4.13 -15.19 10.47
C LYS A 60 3.02 -15.52 11.46
N LYS A 61 2.33 -14.48 11.90
CA LYS A 61 1.04 -14.56 12.60
C LYS A 61 -0.02 -13.90 11.73
N VAL A 62 -0.99 -14.68 11.28
CA VAL A 62 -2.08 -14.24 10.40
C VAL A 62 -3.38 -14.23 11.20
N LEU A 63 -4.12 -13.12 11.14
CA LEU A 63 -5.45 -13.00 11.71
C LEU A 63 -6.49 -13.37 10.65
N PHE A 64 -7.24 -14.44 10.90
CA PHE A 64 -8.47 -14.73 10.20
C PHE A 64 -9.62 -14.00 10.90
N VAL A 65 -10.48 -13.37 10.10
CA VAL A 65 -11.68 -12.66 10.58
C VAL A 65 -12.89 -13.10 9.78
N CYS A 66 -14.09 -12.88 10.32
CA CYS A 66 -15.32 -13.10 9.57
C CYS A 66 -15.35 -12.26 8.26
N ASP A 67 -15.93 -12.78 7.18
CA ASP A 67 -16.11 -12.06 5.91
C ASP A 67 -16.99 -10.80 6.04
N ARG A 68 -17.80 -10.73 7.10
CA ARG A 68 -18.61 -9.58 7.49
C ARG A 68 -17.89 -8.62 8.46
N ALA A 69 -16.60 -8.80 8.72
CA ALA A 69 -15.82 -7.96 9.61
C ALA A 69 -15.58 -6.54 9.05
N GLY A 70 -15.46 -5.60 9.99
CA GLY A 70 -15.26 -4.17 9.74
C GLY A 70 -16.54 -3.42 9.42
N LYS A 71 -16.44 -2.09 9.35
CA LYS A 71 -17.59 -1.21 9.10
C LYS A 71 -17.89 -1.10 7.59
N PRO A 72 -19.17 -0.93 7.20
CA PRO A 72 -19.51 -0.48 5.86
C PRO A 72 -18.71 0.77 5.47
N PRO A 73 -18.30 0.90 4.19
CA PRO A 73 -17.54 2.06 3.75
C PRO A 73 -18.37 3.34 3.97
N ARG A 74 -17.85 4.26 4.80
CA ARG A 74 -18.45 5.58 5.10
C ARG A 74 -17.82 6.76 4.34
N ARG A 75 -16.75 6.52 3.57
CA ARG A 75 -15.89 7.60 3.02
C ARG A 75 -16.55 8.50 1.96
N VAL A 76 -17.65 8.06 1.37
CA VAL A 76 -18.40 8.85 0.38
C VAL A 76 -19.87 8.79 0.72
N SER A 77 -20.59 9.91 0.57
CA SER A 77 -22.05 9.89 0.67
C SER A 77 -22.61 8.90 -0.37
N PRO A 78 -23.75 8.25 -0.09
CA PRO A 78 -24.35 7.29 -1.02
C PRO A 78 -24.53 7.84 -2.44
N GLU A 79 -24.83 9.14 -2.56
CA GLU A 79 -25.03 9.87 -3.81
C GLU A 79 -23.73 10.06 -4.61
N MET A 80 -22.62 10.33 -3.92
CA MET A 80 -21.29 10.52 -4.54
C MET A 80 -20.60 9.20 -4.91
N ARG A 81 -21.23 8.06 -4.61
CA ARG A 81 -20.62 6.75 -4.82
C ARG A 81 -20.78 6.31 -6.27
N LYS A 82 -19.66 6.19 -6.99
CA LYS A 82 -19.59 5.67 -8.38
C LYS A 82 -20.27 4.30 -8.59
N ARG A 83 -20.48 3.50 -7.53
CA ARG A 83 -21.17 2.20 -7.58
C ARG A 83 -22.14 2.04 -6.41
N LYS A 84 -23.43 1.78 -6.70
CA LYS A 84 -24.50 1.52 -5.72
C LYS A 84 -24.43 0.10 -5.12
N THR A 85 -23.27 -0.30 -4.60
CA THR A 85 -23.10 -1.63 -3.99
C THR A 85 -23.35 -1.59 -2.49
N SER A 86 -24.30 -2.40 -1.99
CA SER A 86 -24.48 -2.62 -0.55
C SER A 86 -23.31 -3.40 0.03
N SER A 87 -22.88 -3.05 1.24
CA SER A 87 -21.83 -3.78 1.95
C SER A 87 -22.45 -4.84 2.86
N ARG A 88 -21.86 -6.03 2.90
CA ARG A 88 -22.24 -7.11 3.83
C ARG A 88 -21.60 -6.98 5.20
N LYS A 89 -20.73 -5.98 5.36
CA LYS A 89 -19.94 -5.77 6.56
C LYS A 89 -20.83 -5.27 7.70
N CYS A 90 -20.81 -5.92 8.85
CA CYS A 90 -21.62 -5.60 10.03
C CYS A 90 -20.76 -5.37 11.29
N ASP A 91 -19.48 -5.05 11.10
CA ASP A 91 -18.52 -4.85 12.18
C ASP A 91 -18.36 -6.08 13.10
N CYS A 92 -18.50 -7.27 12.52
CA CYS A 92 -18.28 -8.52 13.25
C CYS A 92 -16.83 -8.60 13.76
N GLN A 93 -16.67 -8.83 15.07
CA GLN A 93 -15.37 -8.90 15.72
C GLN A 93 -14.79 -10.33 15.80
N PHE A 94 -15.54 -11.32 15.32
CA PHE A 94 -15.10 -12.70 15.28
C PHE A 94 -13.78 -12.84 14.51
N GLY A 95 -12.83 -13.54 15.13
CA GLY A 95 -11.57 -13.88 14.49
C GLY A 95 -10.59 -14.59 15.42
N PHE A 96 -9.70 -15.35 14.81
CA PHE A 96 -8.68 -16.15 15.47
C PHE A 96 -7.38 -16.06 14.67
N PHE A 97 -6.28 -16.51 15.28
CA PHE A 97 -4.96 -16.50 14.66
C PHE A 97 -4.64 -17.85 14.01
N ALA A 98 -3.94 -17.78 12.90
CA ALA A 98 -3.07 -18.85 12.44
C ALA A 98 -1.62 -18.44 12.66
N ILE A 99 -0.88 -19.24 13.40
CA ILE A 99 0.49 -18.96 13.82
C ILE A 99 1.41 -19.97 13.15
N GLU A 100 2.37 -19.45 12.38
CA GLU A 100 3.47 -20.21 11.82
C GLU A 100 4.44 -20.58 12.94
N GLN A 101 4.71 -21.87 13.06
CA GLN A 101 5.75 -22.47 13.89
C GLN A 101 6.89 -22.95 12.99
N ARG A 102 7.91 -23.60 13.56
CA ARG A 102 9.10 -24.05 12.80
C ARG A 102 8.76 -24.97 11.61
N THR A 103 7.77 -25.83 11.75
CA THR A 103 7.46 -26.89 10.76
C THR A 103 6.02 -26.87 10.28
N GLN A 104 5.16 -26.10 10.93
CA GLN A 104 3.71 -26.21 10.78
C GLN A 104 3.02 -24.90 11.14
N TRP A 105 1.79 -24.77 10.71
CA TRP A 105 0.86 -23.74 11.14
C TRP A 105 -0.14 -24.32 12.13
N THR A 106 -0.55 -23.52 13.10
CA THR A 106 -1.51 -23.89 14.14
C THR A 106 -2.57 -22.81 14.31
N VAL A 107 -3.81 -23.21 14.55
CA VAL A 107 -4.93 -22.30 14.86
C VAL A 107 -4.89 -21.98 16.35
N ARG A 108 -5.04 -20.70 16.70
CA ARG A 108 -5.08 -20.20 18.08
C ARG A 108 -6.16 -19.14 18.24
N TYR A 109 -6.97 -19.26 19.28
CA TYR A 109 -7.99 -18.29 19.62
C TYR A 109 -7.38 -16.97 20.08
N ARG A 110 -8.21 -15.92 20.03
CA ARG A 110 -7.86 -14.65 20.65
C ARG A 110 -8.16 -14.74 22.15
N PRO A 111 -7.39 -14.03 23.00
CA PRO A 111 -7.58 -14.10 24.45
C PRO A 111 -8.98 -13.63 24.91
N ASP A 112 -9.54 -12.65 24.21
CA ASP A 112 -10.85 -12.09 24.55
C ASP A 112 -11.99 -12.93 23.91
N PRO A 113 -12.93 -13.47 24.73
CA PRO A 113 -14.06 -14.26 24.26
C PRO A 113 -14.96 -13.55 23.24
N ILE A 114 -14.98 -12.20 23.20
CA ILE A 114 -15.77 -11.44 22.21
C ILE A 114 -15.39 -11.81 20.77
N HIS A 115 -14.16 -12.28 20.56
CA HIS A 115 -13.65 -12.67 19.24
C HIS A 115 -14.00 -14.11 18.85
N LEU A 116 -14.65 -14.87 19.73
CA LEU A 116 -15.22 -16.18 19.43
C LEU A 116 -16.74 -16.10 19.17
N GLN A 117 -17.32 -14.91 19.28
CA GLN A 117 -18.74 -14.68 19.05
C GLN A 117 -18.97 -13.85 17.79
N HIS A 118 -20.04 -14.21 17.07
CA HIS A 118 -20.54 -13.42 15.95
C HIS A 118 -21.67 -12.50 16.40
N ASN A 119 -21.76 -11.32 15.80
CA ASN A 119 -22.87 -10.39 16.00
C ASN A 119 -23.97 -10.54 14.93
N HIS A 120 -23.99 -11.66 14.23
CA HIS A 120 -24.95 -11.99 13.19
C HIS A 120 -25.22 -13.50 13.19
N GLY A 121 -26.37 -13.92 12.67
CA GLY A 121 -26.68 -15.34 12.47
C GLY A 121 -25.94 -15.98 11.29
N PRO A 122 -26.12 -17.30 11.11
CA PRO A 122 -25.58 -18.03 9.97
C PRO A 122 -26.21 -17.55 8.66
N SER A 123 -25.44 -17.62 7.58
CA SER A 123 -25.94 -17.39 6.24
C SER A 123 -26.75 -18.57 5.73
N GLU A 124 -27.76 -18.28 4.91
CA GLU A 124 -28.63 -19.29 4.28
C GLU A 124 -27.89 -20.24 3.34
N SER A 125 -26.82 -19.78 2.69
CA SER A 125 -26.04 -20.58 1.76
C SER A 125 -24.58 -20.14 1.69
N PRO A 126 -23.63 -21.10 1.56
CA PRO A 126 -22.23 -20.82 1.22
C PRO A 126 -22.05 -19.98 -0.06
N LEU A 127 -22.99 -20.07 -1.01
CA LEU A 127 -23.00 -19.27 -2.25
C LEU A 127 -22.98 -17.77 -1.99
N LEU A 128 -23.58 -17.34 -0.87
CA LEU A 128 -23.63 -15.94 -0.52
C LEU A 128 -22.23 -15.42 -0.19
N HIS A 129 -21.28 -16.25 0.26
CA HIS A 129 -19.97 -15.80 0.69
C HIS A 129 -18.96 -15.73 -0.46
N PRO A 130 -18.52 -14.54 -0.92
CA PRO A 130 -17.50 -14.45 -1.97
C PRO A 130 -16.17 -15.09 -1.55
N ALA A 131 -15.85 -15.08 -0.25
CA ALA A 131 -14.67 -15.74 0.29
C ALA A 131 -14.71 -17.27 0.13
N ALA A 132 -15.89 -17.88 0.24
CA ALA A 132 -16.10 -19.32 0.05
C ALA A 132 -16.01 -19.75 -1.42
N ARG A 133 -16.25 -18.81 -2.35
CA ARG A 133 -16.25 -19.03 -3.80
C ARG A 133 -14.94 -18.68 -4.49
N LYS A 134 -13.94 -18.25 -3.72
CA LYS A 134 -12.64 -17.84 -4.27
C LYS A 134 -11.90 -19.08 -4.77
N LEU A 135 -11.52 -19.07 -6.05
CA LEU A 135 -10.72 -20.14 -6.65
C LEU A 135 -9.36 -20.25 -5.94
N ASP A 136 -8.96 -21.49 -5.65
CA ASP A 136 -7.62 -21.79 -5.14
C ASP A 136 -6.56 -21.71 -6.26
N SER A 137 -5.29 -21.82 -5.90
CA SER A 137 -4.17 -21.73 -6.86
C SER A 137 -4.29 -22.75 -8.01
N LYS A 138 -4.74 -23.97 -7.71
CA LYS A 138 -4.93 -25.07 -8.66
C LYS A 138 -6.10 -24.81 -9.62
N MET A 139 -7.23 -24.36 -9.10
CA MET A 139 -8.41 -23.98 -9.89
C MET A 139 -8.12 -22.80 -10.80
N VAL A 140 -7.34 -21.80 -10.35
CA VAL A 140 -6.92 -20.69 -11.22
C VAL A 140 -6.01 -21.19 -12.35
N ALA A 141 -5.12 -22.13 -12.07
CA ALA A 141 -4.29 -22.77 -13.10
C ALA A 141 -5.13 -23.57 -14.10
N ALA A 142 -6.14 -24.31 -13.63
CA ALA A 142 -7.09 -25.01 -14.49
C ALA A 142 -7.90 -24.04 -15.37
N VAL A 143 -8.42 -22.93 -14.81
CA VAL A 143 -9.09 -21.87 -15.61
C VAL A 143 -8.17 -21.31 -16.68
N LYS A 144 -6.88 -21.10 -16.36
CA LYS A 144 -5.89 -20.62 -17.33
C LYS A 144 -5.71 -21.61 -18.47
N ALA A 145 -5.46 -22.88 -18.17
CA ALA A 145 -5.28 -23.93 -19.17
C ALA A 145 -6.52 -24.10 -20.06
N LEU A 146 -7.72 -24.15 -19.47
CA LEU A 146 -8.98 -24.26 -20.21
C LEU A 146 -9.24 -23.03 -21.10
N LYS A 147 -8.87 -21.83 -20.63
CA LYS A 147 -8.95 -20.62 -21.46
C LYS A 147 -7.99 -20.66 -22.64
N GLU A 148 -6.75 -21.12 -22.45
CA GLU A 148 -5.75 -21.26 -23.51
C GLU A 148 -6.17 -22.30 -24.56
N ASN A 149 -6.88 -23.35 -24.14
CA ASN A 149 -7.48 -24.36 -25.02
C ASN A 149 -8.82 -23.94 -25.67
N GLY A 150 -9.23 -22.67 -25.52
CA GLY A 150 -10.45 -22.14 -26.16
C GLY A 150 -11.77 -22.60 -25.53
N VAL A 151 -11.76 -23.24 -24.37
CA VAL A 151 -12.98 -23.74 -23.70
C VAL A 151 -13.87 -22.58 -23.25
N GLY A 152 -15.19 -22.73 -23.38
CA GLY A 152 -16.18 -21.73 -22.96
C GLY A 152 -16.26 -21.56 -21.43
N VAL A 153 -16.85 -20.45 -20.96
CA VAL A 153 -17.02 -20.19 -19.51
C VAL A 153 -17.94 -21.22 -18.85
N SER A 154 -19.07 -21.55 -19.48
CA SER A 154 -20.04 -22.53 -18.95
C SER A 154 -19.41 -23.92 -18.80
N GLN A 155 -18.70 -24.38 -19.82
CA GLN A 155 -17.95 -25.65 -19.78
C GLN A 155 -16.83 -25.62 -18.73
N THR A 156 -16.11 -24.50 -18.62
CA THR A 156 -15.08 -24.34 -17.57
C THR A 156 -15.70 -24.47 -16.17
N LEU A 157 -16.87 -23.87 -15.96
CA LEU A 157 -17.58 -23.97 -14.68
C LEU A 157 -17.96 -25.41 -14.37
N GLU A 158 -18.53 -26.13 -15.34
CA GLU A 158 -18.93 -27.53 -15.20
C GLU A 158 -17.75 -28.43 -14.84
N ILE A 159 -16.62 -28.29 -15.57
CA ILE A 159 -15.39 -29.04 -15.28
C ILE A 159 -14.92 -28.77 -13.85
N LEU A 160 -14.83 -27.50 -13.44
CA LEU A 160 -14.37 -27.15 -12.11
C LEU A 160 -15.32 -27.59 -11.00
N GLN A 161 -16.63 -27.57 -11.25
CA GLN A 161 -17.64 -28.05 -10.31
C GLN A 161 -17.56 -29.58 -10.16
N ASN A 162 -17.31 -30.33 -11.24
CA ASN A 162 -17.09 -31.77 -11.19
C ASN A 162 -15.83 -32.13 -10.41
N GLU A 163 -14.74 -31.40 -10.63
CA GLU A 163 -13.48 -31.59 -9.87
C GLU A 163 -13.58 -31.13 -8.41
N ASN A 164 -14.44 -30.15 -8.13
CA ASN A 164 -14.60 -29.55 -6.79
C ASN A 164 -16.08 -29.44 -6.38
N PRO A 165 -16.77 -30.57 -6.11
CA PRO A 165 -18.23 -30.58 -5.85
C PRO A 165 -18.67 -29.75 -4.65
N HIS A 166 -17.75 -29.49 -3.73
CA HIS A 166 -18.01 -28.77 -2.49
C HIS A 166 -17.63 -27.28 -2.54
N VAL A 167 -17.19 -26.77 -3.68
CA VAL A 167 -16.93 -25.33 -3.84
C VAL A 167 -18.13 -24.71 -4.56
N PRO A 168 -18.85 -23.77 -3.93
CA PRO A 168 -20.09 -23.22 -4.48
C PRO A 168 -19.82 -22.18 -5.59
N LEU A 169 -19.21 -22.59 -6.71
CA LEU A 169 -18.80 -21.70 -7.80
C LEU A 169 -19.99 -21.14 -8.58
N LEU A 170 -19.87 -19.89 -9.02
CA LEU A 170 -20.80 -19.25 -9.95
C LEU A 170 -20.12 -18.91 -11.28
N PRO A 171 -20.86 -18.78 -12.39
CA PRO A 171 -20.29 -18.36 -13.68
C PRO A 171 -19.49 -17.06 -13.57
N ARG A 172 -19.96 -16.13 -12.72
CA ARG A 172 -19.30 -14.86 -12.43
C ARG A 172 -17.88 -15.02 -11.89
N ASP A 173 -17.59 -16.08 -11.14
CA ASP A 173 -16.26 -16.33 -10.58
C ASP A 173 -15.26 -16.69 -11.67
N ILE A 174 -15.71 -17.45 -12.68
CA ILE A 174 -14.89 -17.79 -13.85
C ILE A 174 -14.58 -16.55 -14.68
N TYR A 175 -15.57 -15.68 -14.91
CA TYR A 175 -15.33 -14.38 -15.57
C TYR A 175 -14.32 -13.53 -14.80
N ASN A 176 -14.47 -13.45 -13.47
CA ASN A 176 -13.54 -12.70 -12.62
C ASN A 176 -12.12 -13.29 -12.66
N ALA A 177 -11.99 -14.62 -12.65
CA ALA A 177 -10.72 -15.32 -12.75
C ALA A 177 -10.05 -15.06 -14.12
N ARG A 178 -10.77 -15.22 -15.24
CA ARG A 178 -10.25 -14.91 -16.58
C ARG A 178 -9.81 -13.45 -16.70
N ALA A 179 -10.61 -12.52 -16.18
CA ALA A 179 -10.25 -11.10 -16.17
C ALA A 179 -8.98 -10.83 -15.31
N ALA A 180 -8.82 -11.52 -14.18
CA ALA A 180 -7.63 -11.40 -13.35
C ALA A 180 -6.37 -11.97 -14.05
N ILE A 181 -6.49 -13.10 -14.73
CA ILE A 181 -5.42 -13.71 -15.53
C ILE A 181 -4.99 -12.76 -16.65
N ASN A 182 -5.93 -12.16 -17.37
CA ASN A 182 -5.63 -11.20 -18.44
C ASN A 182 -4.87 -9.96 -17.94
N ARG A 183 -5.20 -9.48 -16.73
CA ARG A 183 -4.50 -8.33 -16.13
C ARG A 183 -3.10 -8.67 -15.65
N ASN A 184 -2.86 -9.91 -15.19
CA ASN A 184 -1.61 -10.33 -14.56
C ASN A 184 -1.21 -11.76 -14.98
N PRO A 185 -0.72 -11.97 -16.21
CA PRO A 185 -0.44 -13.31 -16.74
C PRO A 185 0.67 -14.07 -15.99
N THR A 186 1.64 -13.34 -15.42
CA THR A 186 2.81 -13.91 -14.71
C THR A 186 2.50 -14.42 -13.30
N LYS A 187 1.41 -13.96 -12.68
CA LYS A 187 1.09 -14.25 -11.26
C LYS A 187 0.61 -15.68 -11.02
N VAL A 188 0.08 -16.34 -12.05
CA VAL A 188 -0.49 -17.70 -11.94
C VAL A 188 0.58 -18.74 -11.63
N ASN A 189 1.74 -18.64 -12.28
CA ASN A 189 2.84 -19.60 -12.09
C ASN A 189 3.51 -19.45 -10.72
N ALA A 190 3.59 -18.22 -10.19
CA ALA A 190 4.19 -17.95 -8.88
C ALA A 190 3.34 -18.52 -7.73
N ALA A 191 2.01 -18.49 -7.85
CA ALA A 191 1.12 -18.99 -6.79
C ALA A 191 1.26 -20.52 -6.57
N LEU A 192 1.48 -21.29 -7.64
CA LEU A 192 1.74 -22.73 -7.53
C LEU A 192 3.08 -23.05 -6.85
N ALA A 193 4.07 -22.16 -6.97
CA ALA A 193 5.36 -22.30 -6.30
C ALA A 193 5.29 -21.96 -4.80
N GLU A 194 4.35 -21.09 -4.39
CA GLU A 194 4.14 -20.68 -3.00
C GLU A 194 3.36 -21.71 -2.15
N ASP A 195 2.63 -22.65 -2.78
CA ASP A 195 1.92 -23.76 -2.10
C ASP A 195 2.87 -24.90 -1.64
N ARG A 196 4.19 -24.73 -1.77
CA ARG A 196 5.15 -25.74 -1.28
C ARG A 196 5.13 -25.80 0.26
N PRO A 197 5.09 -27.02 0.86
CA PRO A 197 5.14 -27.22 2.31
C PRO A 197 6.28 -26.44 2.97
N ALA A 198 6.03 -25.82 4.13
CA ALA A 198 7.03 -25.06 4.88
C ALA A 198 8.28 -25.88 5.27
N ILE A 199 8.19 -27.22 5.22
CA ILE A 199 9.30 -28.16 5.44
C ILE A 199 10.40 -27.98 4.38
N TYR A 200 10.04 -27.63 3.15
CA TYR A 200 11.01 -27.16 2.17
C TYR A 200 11.27 -25.70 2.47
N SER A 201 12.31 -25.42 3.26
CA SER A 201 12.81 -24.06 3.45
C SER A 201 12.86 -23.36 2.10
N LYS A 202 12.40 -22.10 2.03
CA LYS A 202 12.61 -21.27 0.83
C LYS A 202 14.02 -21.52 0.30
N PRO A 203 14.18 -21.91 -0.97
CA PRO A 203 15.50 -22.11 -1.55
C PRO A 203 16.37 -20.93 -1.14
N HIS A 204 17.59 -21.20 -0.67
CA HIS A 204 18.51 -20.11 -0.37
C HIS A 204 18.54 -19.17 -1.57
N PRO A 205 18.41 -17.85 -1.36
CA PRO A 205 18.33 -16.91 -2.46
C PRO A 205 19.51 -17.14 -3.38
N THR A 206 19.20 -17.28 -4.67
CA THR A 206 20.20 -17.58 -5.69
C THR A 206 21.24 -16.45 -5.72
N ALA A 207 22.41 -16.70 -6.29
CA ALA A 207 23.46 -15.68 -6.39
C ALA A 207 22.92 -14.38 -7.03
N GLU A 208 22.08 -14.50 -8.07
CA GLU A 208 21.41 -13.36 -8.70
C GLU A 208 20.46 -12.60 -7.78
N GLU A 209 19.70 -13.30 -6.93
CA GLU A 209 18.76 -12.66 -6.00
C GLU A 209 19.49 -11.91 -4.89
N ARG A 210 20.64 -12.43 -4.44
CA ARG A 210 21.53 -11.73 -3.51
C ARG A 210 22.10 -10.48 -4.15
N ILE A 211 22.64 -10.59 -5.36
CA ILE A 211 23.17 -9.45 -6.13
C ILE A 211 22.08 -8.38 -6.33
N ARG A 212 20.85 -8.76 -6.68
CA ARG A 212 19.74 -7.79 -6.81
C ARG A 212 19.37 -7.11 -5.49
N ALA A 213 19.46 -7.83 -4.37
CA ALA A 213 19.19 -7.25 -3.05
C ALA A 213 20.31 -6.26 -2.65
N ASP A 214 21.56 -6.61 -2.91
CA ASP A 214 22.72 -5.76 -2.65
C ASP A 214 22.70 -4.51 -3.53
N LEU A 215 22.44 -4.65 -4.83
CA LEU A 215 22.26 -3.53 -5.76
C LEU A 215 21.14 -2.58 -5.33
N ARG A 216 20.01 -3.11 -4.84
CA ARG A 216 18.91 -2.26 -4.31
C ARG A 216 19.33 -1.47 -3.08
N ARG A 217 20.12 -2.08 -2.19
CA ARG A 217 20.64 -1.43 -1.00
C ARG A 217 21.66 -0.34 -1.37
N GLU A 218 22.54 -0.63 -2.32
CA GLU A 218 23.51 0.36 -2.84
C GLU A 218 22.80 1.53 -3.54
N ILE A 219 21.79 1.27 -4.36
CA ILE A 219 21.00 2.33 -5.00
C ILE A 219 20.31 3.20 -3.95
N ALA A 220 19.76 2.60 -2.89
CA ALA A 220 19.13 3.36 -1.80
C ALA A 220 20.15 4.25 -1.08
N LYS A 221 21.33 3.71 -0.78
CA LYS A 221 22.43 4.46 -0.14
C LYS A 221 22.93 5.60 -1.03
N ALA A 222 23.15 5.33 -2.32
CA ALA A 222 23.58 6.36 -3.28
C ALA A 222 22.55 7.48 -3.45
N ARG A 223 21.25 7.17 -3.37
CA ARG A 223 20.19 8.19 -3.36
C ARG A 223 20.23 9.06 -2.10
N GLU A 224 20.40 8.44 -0.93
CA GLU A 224 20.51 9.17 0.35
C GLU A 224 21.76 10.07 0.38
N GLU A 225 22.89 9.59 -0.12
CA GLU A 225 24.12 10.39 -0.26
C GLU A 225 23.92 11.55 -1.24
N LEU A 226 23.24 11.33 -2.37
CA LEU A 226 22.93 12.39 -3.33
C LEU A 226 22.02 13.46 -2.72
N ASP A 227 20.98 13.07 -1.97
CA ASP A 227 20.07 14.00 -1.33
C ASP A 227 20.79 14.83 -0.27
N LYS A 228 21.68 14.21 0.51
CA LYS A 228 22.54 14.92 1.48
C LYS A 228 23.46 15.94 0.80
N VAL A 229 24.13 15.56 -0.30
CA VAL A 229 25.01 16.48 -1.05
C VAL A 229 24.22 17.66 -1.61
N LYS A 230 22.99 17.44 -2.08
CA LYS A 230 22.11 18.51 -2.56
C LYS A 230 21.72 19.47 -1.43
N GLU A 231 21.34 18.96 -0.26
CA GLU A 231 21.01 19.79 0.90
C GLU A 231 22.21 20.63 1.36
N ASP A 232 23.39 20.03 1.45
CA ASP A 232 24.60 20.75 1.86
C ASP A 232 25.03 21.79 0.81
N SER A 233 24.85 21.49 -0.48
CA SER A 233 25.09 22.45 -1.56
C SER A 233 24.10 23.62 -1.51
N GLN A 234 22.82 23.35 -1.25
CA GLN A 234 21.80 24.39 -1.14
C GLN A 234 22.10 25.33 0.03
N LYS A 235 22.44 24.80 1.21
CA LYS A 235 22.84 25.61 2.37
C LYS A 235 24.00 26.54 2.05
N LYS A 236 25.00 26.05 1.29
CA LYS A 236 26.16 26.84 0.89
C LYS A 236 25.79 27.95 -0.09
N ILE A 237 24.85 27.68 -1.00
CA ILE A 237 24.31 28.70 -1.91
C ILE A 237 23.59 29.77 -1.11
N ASP A 238 22.70 29.39 -0.20
CA ASP A 238 21.93 30.32 0.63
C ASP A 238 22.85 31.22 1.48
N GLU A 239 23.92 30.65 2.05
CA GLU A 239 24.94 31.40 2.81
C GLU A 239 25.70 32.41 1.92
N LEU A 240 26.03 32.03 0.69
CA LEU A 240 26.69 32.92 -0.27
C LEU A 240 25.76 34.04 -0.74
N GLU A 241 24.48 33.73 -0.99
CA GLU A 241 23.46 34.72 -1.33
C GLU A 241 23.25 35.73 -0.20
N GLU A 242 23.26 35.28 1.06
CA GLU A 242 23.17 36.18 2.21
C GLU A 242 24.36 37.12 2.30
N LYS A 243 25.59 36.60 2.12
CA LYS A 243 26.81 37.43 2.05
C LYS A 243 26.77 38.44 0.91
N LEU A 244 26.19 38.09 -0.23
CA LEU A 244 26.00 39.03 -1.34
C LEU A 244 25.01 40.13 -0.95
N ARG A 245 23.86 39.78 -0.36
CA ARG A 245 22.87 40.78 0.13
C ARG A 245 23.46 41.75 1.15
N GLU A 246 24.31 41.26 2.06
CA GLU A 246 25.00 42.14 3.02
C GLU A 246 25.96 43.10 2.33
N LYS A 247 26.73 42.62 1.36
CA LYS A 247 27.62 43.46 0.56
C LYS A 247 26.85 44.49 -0.26
N ASP A 248 25.72 44.13 -0.85
CA ASP A 248 24.88 45.07 -1.61
C ASP A 248 24.36 46.21 -0.72
N LYS A 249 23.91 45.90 0.51
CA LYS A 249 23.52 46.94 1.49
C LYS A 249 24.66 47.87 1.87
N ILE A 250 25.89 47.35 1.90
CA ILE A 250 27.08 48.16 2.20
C ILE A 250 27.37 49.08 1.00
N ILE A 251 27.29 48.56 -0.23
CA ILE A 251 27.47 49.33 -1.46
C ILE A 251 26.45 50.47 -1.52
N GLU A 252 25.17 50.20 -1.27
CA GLU A 252 24.10 51.22 -1.26
C GLU A 252 24.38 52.35 -0.25
N LYS A 253 24.91 52.02 0.93
CA LYS A 253 25.33 53.04 1.92
C LYS A 253 26.50 53.88 1.43
N PHE A 254 27.47 53.26 0.75
CA PHE A 254 28.60 53.99 0.15
C PHE A 254 28.14 54.89 -0.99
N GLU A 255 27.23 54.43 -1.84
CA GLU A 255 26.64 55.22 -2.93
C GLU A 255 25.92 56.45 -2.36
N MET A 256 25.06 56.28 -1.34
CA MET A 256 24.38 57.39 -0.67
C MET A 256 25.37 58.40 -0.05
N PHE A 257 26.48 57.92 0.53
CA PHE A 257 27.51 58.79 1.08
C PHE A 257 28.23 59.59 -0.03
N ILE A 258 28.56 58.94 -1.15
CA ILE A 258 29.17 59.58 -2.31
C ILE A 258 28.23 60.67 -2.86
N ASP A 259 26.93 60.39 -2.97
CA ASP A 259 25.94 61.36 -3.43
C ASP A 259 25.86 62.58 -2.52
N ILE A 260 25.86 62.39 -1.19
CA ILE A 260 25.88 63.49 -0.21
C ILE A 260 27.16 64.32 -0.35
N CYS A 261 28.31 63.69 -0.51
CA CYS A 261 29.59 64.37 -0.72
C CYS A 261 29.56 65.19 -2.02
N ASN A 262 29.08 64.60 -3.12
CA ASN A 262 28.94 65.27 -4.40
C ASN A 262 28.00 66.47 -4.31
N GLN A 263 26.82 66.32 -3.70
CA GLN A 263 25.89 67.42 -3.46
C GLN A 263 26.53 68.57 -2.66
N ARG A 264 27.26 68.25 -1.58
CA ARG A 264 27.94 69.26 -0.76
C ARG A 264 29.02 70.01 -1.54
N VAL A 265 29.79 69.31 -2.37
CA VAL A 265 30.79 69.93 -3.26
C VAL A 265 30.13 70.85 -4.27
N MET A 266 29.01 70.44 -4.86
CA MET A 266 28.25 71.27 -5.81
C MET A 266 27.71 72.55 -5.13
N VAL A 267 27.11 72.44 -3.95
CA VAL A 267 26.62 73.61 -3.18
C VAL A 267 27.76 74.55 -2.79
N GLN A 268 28.93 74.03 -2.40
CA GLN A 268 30.09 74.89 -2.12
C GLN A 268 30.64 75.57 -3.37
N ARG A 269 30.65 74.88 -4.52
CA ARG A 269 31.02 75.51 -5.80
C ARG A 269 30.06 76.64 -6.18
N GLU A 270 28.76 76.45 -5.99
CA GLU A 270 27.76 77.51 -6.22
C GLU A 270 27.96 78.71 -5.29
N ARG A 271 28.23 78.48 -3.99
CA ARG A 271 28.53 79.55 -3.02
C ARG A 271 29.79 80.33 -3.36
N LEU A 272 30.87 79.65 -3.74
CA LEU A 272 32.11 80.30 -4.17
C LEU A 272 31.95 81.04 -5.51
N ALA A 273 31.09 80.55 -6.40
CA ALA A 273 30.74 81.25 -7.63
C ALA A 273 29.88 82.50 -7.39
N SER A 274 29.02 82.50 -6.36
CA SER A 274 28.27 83.69 -5.95
C SER A 274 29.13 84.73 -5.21
N ASP A 275 30.09 84.31 -4.37
CA ASP A 275 31.00 85.20 -3.64
C ASP A 275 32.12 85.77 -4.55
N GLY A 276 32.45 85.09 -5.65
CA GLY A 276 33.45 85.51 -6.63
C GLY A 276 33.03 86.66 -7.55
N ASN A 277 31.79 87.15 -7.45
CA ASN A 277 31.26 88.20 -8.32
C ASN A 277 31.26 89.61 -7.69
N GLU A 278 31.76 89.79 -6.46
CA GLU A 278 31.86 91.11 -5.80
C GLU A 278 33.28 91.67 -5.66
N ALA A 279 34.33 90.96 -6.09
CA ALA A 279 35.72 91.35 -5.82
C ALA A 279 36.62 91.52 -7.06
N ASN A 280 36.08 91.97 -8.20
CA ASN A 280 36.94 92.45 -9.29
C ASN A 280 36.32 93.61 -10.07
N GLY A 281 36.28 94.78 -9.41
CA GLY A 281 35.82 96.04 -9.99
C GLY A 281 36.64 97.24 -9.51
N GLY A 282 37.79 97.46 -10.16
CA GLY A 282 38.34 98.79 -10.43
C GLY A 282 39.08 99.55 -9.32
N ALA A 283 40.35 99.86 -9.59
CA ALA A 283 40.87 101.22 -9.47
C ALA A 283 42.29 101.28 -10.06
N GLY A 284 42.42 101.83 -11.26
CA GLY A 284 43.67 102.45 -11.69
C GLY A 284 43.81 103.83 -11.04
N ASN A 285 45.05 104.27 -10.80
CA ASN A 285 45.39 105.66 -11.06
C ASN A 285 46.90 105.86 -11.29
N SER A 286 47.17 106.73 -12.25
CA SER A 286 48.41 107.41 -12.66
C SER A 286 49.04 108.21 -11.51
N ASN A 287 50.30 108.68 -11.52
CA ASN A 287 51.06 109.51 -12.48
C ASN A 287 52.46 109.78 -11.81
N PRO A 288 53.40 110.62 -12.32
CA PRO A 288 53.58 111.26 -13.63
C PRO A 288 54.87 110.86 -14.38
#